data_AF-A0A9X1TPQ6-F1
#
_entry.id   AF-A0A9X1TPQ6-F1
#
_cell.length_a   1.000
_cell.length_b   1.000
_cell.length_c   1.000
_cell.angle_alpha   90.00
_cell.angle_beta   90.00
_cell.angle_gamma   90.00
#
_symmetry.space_group_name_H-M   'P 1'
#
loop_
_entity.id
_entity.type
_entity.pdbx_description
1 polymer ?
#
loop_
_entity_poly.entity_id
_entity_poly.type
_entity_poly.pdbx_seq_one_letter_code
_entity_poly.pdbx_strand_id
1 'polypeptide(L)'
;MAELVLRNRIRREGVSQFLLRVSVLALLNILLLSALFTTASGSSFEFDTVARQYGYFVPLLVLSAAVGSWEIELFAGIGESYLQHPKWMWPTRLLVTLVECLVPVAFFAVITVTAGGPDVLAHLFTMALMAVSFGMLGTSLGFCIGFRHEKAVNNFVNLAPWLLGFGPGPYFGNDAFGLSVIFPGGHSNSGEFGYEWIKEALVVVLAIVLFRLGSRARKRRFFSR
;
A
#
# COMPACT_ATOMS: atom_id res chain seq x y z
N MET A 1 14.60 1.53 16.42
CA MET A 1 14.44 0.29 15.64
C MET A 1 14.11 0.57 14.18
N ALA A 2 13.06 1.35 13.86
CA ALA A 2 12.73 1.73 12.48
C ALA A 2 13.88 2.39 11.72
N GLU A 3 14.61 3.31 12.36
CA GLU A 3 15.81 3.92 11.78
C GLU A 3 16.86 2.89 11.36
N LEU A 4 17.14 1.89 12.21
CA LEU A 4 18.11 0.83 11.91
C LEU A 4 17.65 -0.02 10.73
N VAL A 5 16.36 -0.37 10.68
CA VAL A 5 15.77 -1.12 9.55
C VAL A 5 15.89 -0.33 8.26
N LEU A 6 15.52 0.95 8.27
CA LEU A 6 15.60 1.82 7.10
C LEU A 6 17.05 2.02 6.64
N ARG A 7 17.97 2.27 7.58
CA ARG A 7 19.40 2.41 7.29
C ARG A 7 19.98 1.13 6.68
N ASN A 8 19.57 -0.03 7.17
CA ASN A 8 19.97 -1.32 6.59
C ASN A 8 19.38 -1.52 5.20
N ARG A 9 18.14 -1.09 4.95
CA ARG A 9 17.54 -1.09 3.60
C ARG A 9 18.37 -0.26 2.63
N ILE A 10 18.59 0.99 2.98
CA ILE A 10 19.29 1.98 2.16
C ILE A 10 20.73 1.54 1.92
N ARG A 11 21.42 1.00 2.94
CA ARG A 11 22.79 0.49 2.78
C ARG A 11 22.84 -0.69 1.81
N ARG A 12 21.83 -1.53 1.80
CA ARG A 12 21.78 -2.75 0.99
C ARG A 12 21.39 -2.49 -0.46
N GLU A 13 20.42 -1.60 -0.68
CA GLU A 13 19.95 -1.24 -2.02
C GLU A 13 20.80 -0.14 -2.65
N GLY A 14 21.38 0.75 -1.84
CA GLY A 14 21.98 2.00 -2.27
C GLY A 14 20.95 3.14 -2.28
N VAL A 15 21.36 4.34 -1.87
CA VAL A 15 20.46 5.52 -1.78
C VAL A 15 19.79 5.83 -3.11
N SER A 16 20.54 5.77 -4.22
CA SER A 16 20.02 6.04 -5.56
C SER A 16 18.94 5.06 -5.99
N GLN A 17 19.19 3.76 -5.81
CA GLN A 17 18.23 2.69 -6.11
C GLN A 17 16.98 2.80 -5.22
N PHE A 18 17.17 3.11 -3.93
CA PHE A 18 16.05 3.32 -3.00
C PHE A 18 15.15 4.47 -3.47
N LEU A 19 15.73 5.64 -3.79
CA LEU A 19 14.98 6.79 -4.29
C LEU A 19 14.32 6.50 -5.65
N LEU A 20 15.01 5.79 -6.54
CA LEU A 20 14.46 5.40 -7.83
C LEU A 20 13.24 4.50 -7.66
N ARG A 21 13.28 3.52 -6.74
CA ARG A 21 12.13 2.63 -6.48
C ARG A 21 10.97 3.36 -5.80
N VAL A 22 11.25 4.05 -4.69
CA VAL A 22 10.24 4.64 -3.82
C VAL A 22 9.57 5.86 -4.45
N SER A 23 10.32 6.63 -5.25
CA SER A 23 9.82 7.86 -5.85
C SER A 23 9.57 7.69 -7.34
N VAL A 24 10.62 7.45 -8.13
CA VAL A 24 10.53 7.56 -9.59
C VAL A 24 9.64 6.47 -10.19
N LEU A 25 9.89 5.21 -9.86
CA LEU A 25 9.10 4.09 -10.39
C LEU A 25 7.66 4.12 -9.88
N ALA A 26 7.44 4.45 -8.61
CA ALA A 26 6.10 4.57 -8.04
C ALA A 26 5.28 5.65 -8.75
N LEU A 27 5.84 6.85 -8.93
CA LEU A 27 5.18 7.95 -9.63
C LEU A 27 4.98 7.64 -11.12
N LEU A 28 5.96 7.01 -11.77
CA LEU A 28 5.84 6.63 -13.18
C LEU A 28 4.74 5.57 -13.39
N ASN A 29 4.63 4.60 -12.48
CA ASN A 29 3.55 3.61 -12.52
C ASN A 29 2.18 4.26 -12.35
N ILE A 30 2.03 5.22 -11.42
CA ILE A 30 0.80 6.01 -11.27
C ILE A 30 0.48 6.70 -12.60
N LEU A 31 1.39 7.53 -13.11
CA LEU A 31 1.16 8.33 -14.32
C LEU A 31 0.86 7.47 -15.55
N LEU A 32 1.59 6.35 -15.71
CA LEU A 32 1.40 5.45 -16.83
C LEU A 32 0.07 4.69 -16.76
N LEU A 33 -0.30 4.19 -15.57
CA LEU A 33 -1.60 3.54 -15.38
C LEU A 33 -2.73 4.54 -15.60
N SER A 34 -2.63 5.75 -15.02
CA SER A 34 -3.59 6.82 -15.25
C SER A 34 -3.73 7.16 -16.74
N ALA A 35 -2.62 7.32 -17.47
CA ALA A 35 -2.63 7.63 -18.90
C ALA A 35 -3.19 6.49 -19.76
N LEU A 36 -2.85 5.24 -19.44
CA LEU A 36 -3.38 4.06 -20.12
C LEU A 36 -4.89 3.98 -19.94
N PHE A 37 -5.38 4.21 -18.72
CA PHE A 37 -6.82 4.19 -18.44
C PHE A 37 -7.57 5.35 -19.10
N THR A 38 -7.05 6.58 -19.07
CA THR A 38 -7.70 7.71 -19.76
C THR A 38 -7.75 7.50 -21.27
N THR A 39 -6.70 6.89 -21.84
CA THR A 39 -6.69 6.53 -23.26
C THR A 39 -7.73 5.46 -23.58
N ALA A 40 -7.86 4.43 -22.73
CA ALA A 40 -8.83 3.35 -22.90
C ALA A 40 -10.29 3.84 -22.77
N SER A 41 -10.55 4.86 -21.93
CA SER A 41 -11.86 5.49 -21.81
C SER A 41 -12.15 6.56 -22.87
N GLY A 42 -11.19 6.89 -23.75
CA GLY A 42 -11.33 7.93 -24.76
C GLY A 42 -11.34 9.36 -24.21
N SER A 43 -10.83 9.58 -22.99
CA SER A 43 -10.79 10.89 -22.31
C SER A 43 -9.38 11.52 -22.36
N SER A 44 -9.31 12.84 -22.24
CA SER A 44 -8.04 13.56 -22.06
C SER A 44 -7.38 13.19 -20.73
N PHE A 45 -6.05 13.11 -20.72
CA PHE A 45 -5.28 12.98 -19.49
C PHE A 45 -5.19 14.34 -18.80
N GLU A 46 -5.79 14.44 -17.61
CA GLU A 46 -5.80 15.66 -16.80
C GLU A 46 -5.32 15.35 -15.38
N PHE A 47 -4.55 16.25 -14.77
CA PHE A 47 -4.06 16.07 -13.39
C PHE A 47 -5.20 15.97 -12.36
N ASP A 48 -6.33 16.60 -12.64
CA ASP A 48 -7.55 16.48 -11.84
C ASP A 48 -8.09 15.05 -11.81
N THR A 49 -7.94 14.32 -12.93
CA THR A 49 -8.29 12.90 -13.03
C THR A 49 -7.36 12.06 -12.15
N VAL A 50 -6.05 12.35 -12.16
CA VAL A 50 -5.07 11.70 -11.28
C VAL A 50 -5.39 11.99 -9.82
N ALA A 51 -5.72 13.23 -9.47
CA ALA A 51 -6.10 13.62 -8.11
C ALA A 51 -7.21 12.71 -7.57
N ARG A 52 -8.25 12.47 -8.37
CA ARG A 52 -9.42 11.66 -7.97
C ARG A 52 -9.14 10.15 -7.88
N GLN A 53 -8.04 9.67 -8.45
CA GLN A 53 -7.63 8.27 -8.41
C GLN A 53 -6.82 7.90 -7.14
N TYR A 54 -6.57 8.83 -6.22
CA TYR A 54 -5.80 8.54 -5.00
C TYR A 54 -6.36 7.34 -4.22
N GLY A 55 -7.69 7.19 -4.20
CA GLY A 55 -8.40 6.14 -3.45
C GLY A 55 -8.08 4.73 -3.93
N TYR A 56 -7.43 4.62 -5.09
CA TYR A 56 -6.97 3.38 -5.67
C TYR A 56 -5.45 3.22 -5.53
N PHE A 57 -4.69 4.23 -5.92
CA PHE A 57 -3.22 4.13 -5.96
C PHE A 57 -2.56 4.22 -4.59
N VAL A 58 -3.07 5.05 -3.67
CA VAL A 58 -2.49 5.18 -2.32
C VAL A 58 -2.58 3.84 -1.56
N PRO A 59 -3.76 3.20 -1.43
CA PRO A 59 -3.87 1.87 -0.82
C PRO A 59 -2.91 0.83 -1.41
N LEU A 60 -2.85 0.75 -2.74
CA LEU A 60 -2.06 -0.23 -3.49
C LEU A 60 -0.55 -0.06 -3.26
N LEU A 61 -0.06 1.16 -3.33
CA LEU A 61 1.35 1.48 -3.10
C LEU A 61 1.73 1.20 -1.65
N VAL A 62 0.87 1.59 -0.72
CA VAL A 62 1.14 1.45 0.71
C VAL A 62 1.09 -0.02 1.15
N LEU A 63 0.16 -0.81 0.59
CA LEU A 63 0.12 -2.26 0.78
C LEU A 63 1.41 -2.91 0.29
N SER A 64 1.84 -2.56 -0.93
CA SER A 64 3.04 -3.11 -1.56
C SER A 64 4.32 -2.73 -0.80
N ALA A 65 4.45 -1.47 -0.37
CA ALA A 65 5.56 -1.01 0.45
C ALA A 65 5.59 -1.71 1.82
N ALA A 66 4.43 -1.92 2.45
CA ALA A 66 4.34 -2.59 3.73
C ALA A 66 4.78 -4.04 3.65
N VAL A 67 4.35 -4.77 2.62
CA VAL A 67 4.81 -6.13 2.35
C VAL A 67 6.29 -6.14 1.97
N GLY A 68 6.73 -5.21 1.12
CA GLY A 68 8.13 -5.08 0.69
C GLY A 68 9.09 -4.71 1.83
N SER A 69 8.62 -4.04 2.88
CA SER A 69 9.44 -3.73 4.07
C SER A 69 10.07 -4.98 4.70
N TRP A 70 9.44 -6.15 4.52
CA TRP A 70 9.91 -7.43 5.04
C TRP A 70 11.12 -8.02 4.33
N GLU A 71 11.44 -7.58 3.11
CA GLU A 71 12.53 -8.17 2.32
C GLU A 71 13.84 -8.22 3.09
N ILE A 72 14.25 -7.10 3.71
CA ILE A 72 15.55 -6.96 4.40
C ILE A 72 15.77 -8.06 5.45
N GLU A 73 14.74 -8.45 6.18
CA GLU A 73 14.83 -9.44 7.26
C GLU A 73 14.87 -10.88 6.73
N LEU A 74 14.26 -11.15 5.58
CA LEU A 74 14.40 -12.42 4.88
C LEU A 74 15.84 -12.61 4.41
N PHE A 75 16.44 -11.56 3.85
CA PHE A 75 17.82 -11.61 3.39
C PHE A 75 18.84 -11.67 4.51
N ALA A 76 18.56 -11.04 5.65
CA ALA A 76 19.43 -11.11 6.81
C ALA A 76 19.21 -12.37 7.67
N GLY A 77 18.26 -13.25 7.32
CA GLY A 77 18.01 -14.51 8.03
C GLY A 77 17.50 -14.34 9.47
N ILE A 78 17.08 -13.13 9.83
CA ILE A 78 16.72 -12.73 11.20
C ILE A 78 15.22 -12.81 11.48
N GLY A 79 14.41 -13.13 10.47
CA GLY A 79 12.94 -13.18 10.55
C GLY A 79 12.40 -14.02 11.72
N GLU A 80 13.10 -15.09 12.14
CA GLU A 80 12.67 -15.91 13.27
C GLU A 80 12.83 -15.21 14.64
N SER A 81 13.90 -14.43 14.83
CA SER A 81 14.10 -13.61 16.03
C SER A 81 13.05 -12.49 16.10
N TYR A 82 12.57 -12.03 14.95
CA TYR A 82 11.48 -11.06 14.87
C TYR A 82 10.12 -11.68 15.24
N LEU A 83 9.83 -12.94 14.89
CA LEU A 83 8.59 -13.58 15.34
C LEU A 83 8.46 -13.70 16.88
N GLN A 84 9.55 -13.52 17.64
CA GLN A 84 9.56 -13.56 19.11
C GLN A 84 9.17 -12.23 19.78
N HIS A 85 9.25 -11.09 19.08
CA HIS A 85 8.90 -9.77 19.65
C HIS A 85 7.88 -8.97 18.80
N PRO A 86 6.70 -9.54 18.47
CA PRO A 86 5.75 -8.94 17.52
C PRO A 86 5.25 -7.54 17.92
N LYS A 87 5.26 -7.21 19.21
CA LYS A 87 4.77 -5.91 19.75
C LYS A 87 5.57 -4.70 19.24
N TRP A 88 6.87 -4.85 19.01
CA TRP A 88 7.74 -3.74 18.60
C TRP A 88 7.90 -3.62 17.09
N MET A 89 7.62 -4.70 16.38
CA MET A 89 7.83 -4.79 14.94
C MET A 89 6.70 -4.24 14.13
N TRP A 90 5.46 -4.53 14.50
CA TRP A 90 4.30 -4.00 13.82
C TRP A 90 4.35 -2.46 13.67
N PRO A 91 4.60 -1.67 14.74
CA PRO A 91 4.76 -0.22 14.60
C PRO A 91 6.04 0.16 13.83
N THR A 92 7.13 -0.61 13.99
CA THR A 92 8.38 -0.36 13.24
C THR A 92 8.17 -0.50 11.73
N ARG A 93 7.43 -1.52 11.29
CA ARG A 93 7.14 -1.78 9.88
C ARG A 93 6.16 -0.79 9.30
N LEU A 94 5.15 -0.42 10.07
CA LEU A 94 4.24 0.66 9.69
C LEU A 94 5.02 1.96 9.46
N LEU A 95 5.96 2.32 10.35
CA LEU A 95 6.78 3.51 10.19
C LEU A 95 7.66 3.47 8.93
N VAL A 96 8.33 2.34 8.66
CA VAL A 96 9.14 2.18 7.43
C VAL A 96 8.27 2.30 6.18
N THR A 97 7.07 1.70 6.20
CA THR A 97 6.09 1.81 5.12
C THR A 97 5.71 3.26 4.85
N LEU A 98 5.39 4.02 5.89
CA LEU A 98 4.99 5.42 5.76
C LEU A 98 6.14 6.27 5.17
N VAL A 99 7.39 5.99 5.55
CA VAL A 99 8.56 6.65 4.94
C VAL A 99 8.68 6.29 3.45
N GLU A 100 8.50 5.01 3.09
CA GLU A 100 8.56 4.53 1.71
C GLU A 100 7.38 4.99 0.85
N CYS A 101 6.32 5.52 1.44
CA CYS A 101 5.16 6.04 0.69
C CYS A 101 5.04 7.56 0.75
N LEU A 102 5.94 8.24 1.47
CA LEU A 102 5.82 9.67 1.73
C LEU A 102 5.78 10.48 0.43
N VAL A 103 6.65 10.16 -0.53
CA VAL A 103 6.75 10.89 -1.80
C VAL A 103 5.49 10.71 -2.67
N PRO A 104 5.02 9.50 -3.00
CA PRO A 104 3.80 9.34 -3.79
C PRO A 104 2.56 9.88 -3.08
N VAL A 105 2.45 9.73 -1.75
CA VAL A 105 1.32 10.31 -0.99
C VAL A 105 1.37 11.84 -1.02
N ALA A 106 2.54 12.44 -0.83
CA ALA A 106 2.72 13.88 -0.93
C ALA A 106 2.40 14.40 -2.34
N PHE A 107 2.74 13.64 -3.38
CA PHE A 107 2.37 13.97 -4.76
C PHE A 107 0.84 14.06 -4.94
N PHE A 108 0.08 13.06 -4.50
CA PHE A 108 -1.40 13.13 -4.53
C PHE A 108 -1.95 14.28 -3.68
N ALA A 109 -1.37 14.52 -2.51
CA ALA A 109 -1.79 15.63 -1.64
C ALA A 109 -1.58 16.99 -2.31
N VAL A 110 -0.41 17.22 -2.93
CA VAL A 110 -0.12 18.46 -3.65
C VAL A 110 -1.11 18.65 -4.80
N ILE A 111 -1.33 17.63 -5.63
CA ILE A 111 -2.27 17.74 -6.77
C ILE A 111 -3.68 18.05 -6.25
N THR A 112 -4.12 17.38 -5.20
CA THR A 112 -5.46 17.57 -4.61
C THR A 112 -5.64 18.99 -4.07
N VAL A 113 -4.61 19.54 -3.40
CA VAL A 113 -4.64 20.93 -2.92
C VAL A 113 -4.66 21.92 -4.09
N THR A 114 -3.89 21.66 -5.17
CA THR A 114 -3.84 22.54 -6.34
C THR A 114 -5.09 22.49 -7.20
N ALA A 115 -5.77 21.34 -7.26
CA ALA A 115 -7.04 21.17 -7.96
C ALA A 115 -8.16 22.00 -7.31
N GLY A 116 -8.10 22.17 -5.98
CA GLY A 116 -9.10 22.91 -5.22
C GLY A 116 -10.44 22.16 -5.11
N GLY A 117 -11.36 22.70 -4.31
CA GLY A 117 -12.70 22.12 -4.10
C GLY A 117 -13.21 22.24 -2.67
N PRO A 118 -14.51 22.07 -2.43
CA PRO A 118 -15.12 22.23 -1.10
C PRO A 118 -14.65 21.17 -0.08
N ASP A 119 -14.12 20.02 -0.52
CA ASP A 119 -13.83 18.86 0.33
C ASP A 119 -12.35 18.45 0.40
N VAL A 120 -11.42 19.35 0.03
CA VAL A 120 -9.97 19.06 -0.01
C VAL A 120 -9.46 18.43 1.29
N LEU A 121 -9.89 18.95 2.45
CA LEU A 121 -9.49 18.41 3.75
C LEU A 121 -9.97 16.96 3.97
N ALA A 122 -11.19 16.64 3.53
CA ALA A 122 -11.74 15.28 3.65
C ALA A 122 -10.99 14.30 2.75
N HIS A 123 -10.57 14.72 1.55
CA HIS A 123 -9.72 13.93 0.68
C HIS A 123 -8.34 13.66 1.28
N LEU A 124 -7.67 14.70 1.81
CA LEU A 124 -6.37 14.55 2.47
C LEU A 124 -6.45 13.63 3.69
N PHE A 125 -7.49 13.77 4.50
CA PHE A 125 -7.72 12.90 5.65
C PHE A 125 -7.97 11.45 5.23
N THR A 126 -8.76 11.24 4.18
CA THR A 126 -9.03 9.90 3.63
C THR A 126 -7.77 9.26 3.07
N MET A 127 -6.92 10.01 2.35
CA MET A 127 -5.60 9.54 1.89
C MET A 127 -4.73 9.08 3.07
N ALA A 128 -4.69 9.87 4.15
CA ALA A 128 -3.90 9.54 5.34
C ALA A 128 -4.43 8.27 6.03
N LEU A 129 -5.76 8.14 6.16
CA LEU A 129 -6.40 6.94 6.71
C LEU A 129 -6.08 5.71 5.87
N MET A 130 -6.23 5.79 4.55
CA MET A 130 -5.90 4.73 3.60
C MET A 130 -4.43 4.30 3.71
N ALA A 131 -3.50 5.24 3.84
CA ALA A 131 -2.10 4.91 4.03
C ALA A 131 -1.87 4.15 5.35
N VAL A 132 -2.52 4.56 6.43
CA VAL A 132 -2.36 3.86 7.72
C VAL A 132 -3.01 2.47 7.69
N SER A 133 -4.24 2.34 7.23
CA SER A 133 -5.00 1.09 7.22
C SER A 133 -4.39 0.02 6.29
N PHE A 134 -4.01 0.39 5.06
CA PHE A 134 -3.37 -0.53 4.13
C PHE A 134 -1.92 -0.81 4.53
N GLY A 135 -1.24 0.13 5.19
CA GLY A 135 0.06 -0.12 5.81
C GLY A 135 -0.02 -1.16 6.92
N MET A 136 -1.06 -1.06 7.75
CA MET A 136 -1.39 -2.06 8.78
C MET A 136 -1.72 -3.42 8.14
N LEU A 137 -2.53 -3.44 7.08
CA LEU A 137 -2.90 -4.65 6.37
C LEU A 137 -1.67 -5.34 5.76
N GLY A 138 -0.84 -4.62 5.00
CA GLY A 138 0.35 -5.18 4.35
C GLY A 138 1.39 -5.65 5.36
N THR A 139 1.58 -4.92 6.46
CA THR A 139 2.43 -5.37 7.55
C THR A 139 1.91 -6.67 8.15
N SER A 140 0.60 -6.77 8.37
CA SER A 140 -0.05 -7.94 8.95
C SER A 140 -0.08 -9.13 8.01
N LEU A 141 -0.16 -8.91 6.69
CA LEU A 141 0.01 -9.94 5.66
C LEU A 141 1.44 -10.49 5.68
N GLY A 142 2.45 -9.61 5.78
CA GLY A 142 3.84 -10.01 5.96
C GLY A 142 4.02 -10.94 7.17
N PHE A 143 3.41 -10.59 8.30
CA PHE A 143 3.40 -11.43 9.51
C PHE A 143 2.64 -12.75 9.35
N CYS A 144 1.42 -12.71 8.80
CA CYS A 144 0.52 -13.85 8.76
C CYS A 144 0.94 -14.89 7.73
N ILE A 145 1.34 -14.43 6.55
CA ILE A 145 1.74 -15.32 5.47
C ILE A 145 3.18 -15.77 5.67
N GLY A 146 4.01 -14.98 6.38
CA GLY A 146 5.34 -15.39 6.81
C GLY A 146 6.08 -16.05 5.66
N PHE A 147 6.15 -15.36 4.53
CA PHE A 147 6.72 -15.91 3.31
C PHE A 147 8.20 -16.17 3.55
N ARG A 148 8.53 -17.42 3.91
CA ARG A 148 9.89 -17.97 4.05
C ARG A 148 10.71 -17.92 2.75
N HIS A 149 10.13 -17.37 1.69
CA HIS A 149 10.70 -17.26 0.36
C HIS A 149 10.70 -15.80 -0.09
N GLU A 150 11.92 -15.25 -0.20
CA GLU A 150 12.23 -13.98 -0.86
C GLU A 150 11.47 -13.80 -2.19
N LYS A 151 11.40 -14.87 -3.01
CA LYS A 151 10.69 -14.85 -4.29
C LYS A 151 9.21 -14.49 -4.16
N ALA A 152 8.53 -14.88 -3.08
CA ALA A 152 7.12 -14.56 -2.90
C ALA A 152 6.91 -13.08 -2.55
N VAL A 153 7.79 -12.50 -1.73
CA VAL A 153 7.74 -11.05 -1.42
C VAL A 153 8.07 -10.23 -2.67
N ASN A 154 9.13 -10.61 -3.38
CA ASN A 154 9.53 -9.96 -4.63
C ASN A 154 8.41 -10.05 -5.69
N ASN A 155 7.78 -11.22 -5.84
CA ASN A 155 6.63 -11.40 -6.73
C ASN A 155 5.43 -10.56 -6.28
N PHE A 156 5.15 -10.45 -4.98
CA PHE A 156 4.06 -9.61 -4.50
C PHE A 156 4.34 -8.14 -4.81
N VAL A 157 5.53 -7.63 -4.47
CA VAL A 157 5.90 -6.22 -4.70
C VAL A 157 5.88 -5.87 -6.19
N ASN A 158 6.29 -6.78 -7.07
CA ASN A 158 6.34 -6.53 -8.51
C ASN A 158 5.05 -6.85 -9.26
N LEU A 159 4.23 -7.80 -8.81
CA LEU A 159 3.02 -8.22 -9.53
C LEU A 159 1.74 -7.67 -8.89
N ALA A 160 1.68 -7.51 -7.57
CA ALA A 160 0.47 -7.02 -6.92
C ALA A 160 0.07 -5.62 -7.38
N PRO A 161 0.99 -4.65 -7.56
CA PRO A 161 0.63 -3.35 -8.11
C PRO A 161 -0.03 -3.44 -9.49
N TRP A 162 0.39 -4.39 -10.32
CA TRP A 162 -0.17 -4.56 -11.67
C TRP A 162 -1.42 -5.42 -11.68
N LEU A 163 -1.47 -6.54 -10.96
CA LEU A 163 -2.65 -7.40 -10.88
C LEU A 163 -3.82 -6.72 -10.19
N LEU A 164 -3.55 -6.02 -9.09
CA LEU A 164 -4.56 -5.22 -8.40
C LEU A 164 -4.82 -3.91 -9.14
N GLY A 165 -3.79 -3.35 -9.81
CA GLY A 165 -3.81 -2.15 -10.65
C GLY A 165 -4.54 -2.29 -12.00
N PHE A 166 -4.66 -3.51 -12.53
CA PHE A 166 -5.48 -3.88 -13.69
C PHE A 166 -6.84 -4.45 -13.29
N GLY A 167 -7.13 -4.55 -11.98
CA GLY A 167 -8.49 -4.80 -11.52
C GLY A 167 -9.45 -3.72 -12.05
N PRO A 168 -10.76 -3.96 -12.03
CA PRO A 168 -11.73 -2.98 -12.49
C PRO A 168 -11.80 -1.83 -11.49
N GLY A 169 -10.82 -0.95 -11.58
CA GLY A 169 -10.70 0.26 -10.82
C GLY A 169 -11.71 1.31 -11.31
N PRO A 170 -11.48 2.60 -10.97
CA PRO A 170 -12.45 3.70 -11.05
C PRO A 170 -12.99 4.07 -12.45
N TYR A 171 -12.72 3.27 -13.49
CA TYR A 171 -13.09 3.54 -14.89
C TYR A 171 -14.01 2.50 -15.53
N PHE A 172 -14.22 1.35 -14.89
CA PHE A 172 -15.38 0.53 -15.24
C PHE A 172 -16.57 1.20 -14.56
N GLY A 173 -17.56 1.62 -15.35
CA GLY A 173 -18.75 2.31 -14.83
C GLY A 173 -19.42 1.53 -13.70
N ASN A 174 -20.36 2.17 -13.01
CA ASN A 174 -21.12 1.61 -11.87
C ASN A 174 -21.68 0.18 -12.10
N ASP A 175 -21.73 -0.28 -13.34
CA ASP A 175 -22.16 -1.60 -13.78
C ASP A 175 -21.17 -2.74 -13.40
N ALA A 176 -19.91 -2.43 -13.05
CA ALA A 176 -18.93 -3.39 -12.54
C ALA A 176 -19.04 -3.59 -11.01
N PHE A 177 -20.23 -3.98 -10.57
CA PHE A 177 -20.69 -4.03 -9.17
C PHE A 177 -19.90 -4.96 -8.24
N GLY A 178 -19.10 -5.91 -8.76
CA GLY A 178 -18.46 -6.95 -7.95
C GLY A 178 -17.17 -6.53 -7.24
N LEU A 179 -16.41 -5.58 -7.79
CA LEU A 179 -15.04 -5.27 -7.35
C LEU A 179 -14.91 -3.88 -6.71
N SER A 180 -15.81 -2.94 -7.02
CA SER A 180 -15.99 -1.66 -6.30
C SER A 180 -16.48 -1.83 -4.85
N VAL A 181 -17.04 -2.99 -4.53
CA VAL A 181 -17.46 -3.39 -3.17
C VAL A 181 -16.28 -3.84 -2.32
N ILE A 182 -15.23 -4.41 -2.94
CA ILE A 182 -14.11 -5.05 -2.26
C ILE A 182 -12.91 -4.10 -2.13
N PHE A 183 -12.65 -3.29 -3.16
CA PHE A 183 -11.58 -2.30 -3.14
C PHE A 183 -12.16 -0.90 -2.89
N PRO A 184 -11.53 -0.07 -2.03
CA PRO A 184 -11.85 1.35 -1.96
C PRO A 184 -11.69 1.93 -3.37
N GLY A 185 -12.79 2.44 -3.89
CA GLY A 185 -13.01 2.59 -5.32
C GLY A 185 -13.57 3.97 -5.54
N GLY A 186 -12.71 4.97 -5.40
CA GLY A 186 -12.87 6.32 -5.92
C GLY A 186 -14.21 6.99 -5.65
N HIS A 187 -14.22 7.89 -4.67
CA HIS A 187 -15.12 9.05 -4.57
C HIS A 187 -16.63 8.76 -4.66
N SER A 188 -17.35 9.09 -3.59
CA SER A 188 -18.59 9.80 -3.80
C SER A 188 -18.27 11.14 -4.48
N ASN A 189 -18.78 11.38 -5.68
CA ASN A 189 -18.81 12.74 -6.24
C ASN A 189 -19.69 13.71 -5.41
N SER A 190 -20.24 13.25 -4.29
CA SER A 190 -21.20 13.95 -3.41
C SER A 190 -20.73 14.13 -1.94
N GLY A 191 -19.45 13.91 -1.61
CA GLY A 191 -18.97 14.07 -0.22
C GLY A 191 -19.44 12.99 0.78
N GLU A 192 -20.00 11.89 0.30
CA GLU A 192 -20.32 10.68 1.06
C GLU A 192 -19.09 9.79 1.30
N PHE A 193 -18.14 10.27 2.12
CA PHE A 193 -16.98 9.49 2.58
C PHE A 193 -17.36 8.36 3.55
N GLY A 194 -18.60 8.31 4.03
CA GLY A 194 -19.05 7.35 5.05
C GLY A 194 -18.89 5.88 4.64
N TYR A 195 -19.16 5.56 3.37
CA TYR A 195 -18.99 4.19 2.86
C TYR A 195 -17.51 3.78 2.77
N GLU A 196 -16.64 4.71 2.37
CA GLU A 196 -15.20 4.49 2.34
C GLU A 196 -14.64 4.27 3.74
N TRP A 197 -15.09 5.01 4.76
CA TRP A 197 -14.65 4.80 6.14
C TRP A 197 -15.08 3.44 6.71
N ILE A 198 -16.24 2.91 6.30
CA ILE A 198 -16.66 1.55 6.66
C ILE A 198 -15.72 0.51 6.03
N LYS A 199 -15.34 0.69 4.76
CA LYS A 199 -14.33 -0.17 4.11
C LYS A 199 -13.00 -0.09 4.84
N GLU A 200 -12.54 1.10 5.20
CA GLU A 200 -11.31 1.30 5.96
C GLU A 200 -11.36 0.60 7.32
N ALA A 201 -12.49 0.67 8.02
CA ALA A 201 -12.70 -0.07 9.27
C ALA A 201 -12.60 -1.59 9.06
N LEU A 202 -13.18 -2.14 7.99
CA LEU A 202 -13.06 -3.56 7.65
C LEU A 202 -11.61 -3.95 7.33
N VAL A 203 -10.88 -3.11 6.61
CA VAL A 203 -9.44 -3.28 6.33
C VAL A 203 -8.64 -3.34 7.63
N VAL A 204 -8.91 -2.44 8.57
CA VAL A 204 -8.27 -2.42 9.89
C VAL A 204 -8.61 -3.67 10.70
N VAL A 205 -9.88 -4.09 10.73
CA VAL A 205 -10.30 -5.32 11.42
C VAL A 205 -9.57 -6.53 10.82
N LEU A 206 -9.52 -6.63 9.49
CA LEU A 206 -8.80 -7.69 8.80
C LEU A 206 -7.30 -7.68 9.13
N ALA A 207 -6.67 -6.50 9.14
CA ALA A 207 -5.27 -6.34 9.52
C ALA A 207 -5.03 -6.85 10.96
N ILE A 208 -5.87 -6.49 11.91
CA ILE A 208 -5.78 -6.95 13.30
C ILE A 208 -5.96 -8.46 13.39
N VAL A 209 -6.94 -9.03 12.69
CA VAL A 209 -7.17 -10.49 12.63
C VAL A 209 -5.96 -11.21 12.07
N LEU A 210 -5.40 -10.74 10.95
CA LEU A 210 -4.20 -11.31 10.34
C LEU A 210 -2.98 -11.21 11.25
N PHE A 211 -2.79 -10.07 11.92
CA PHE A 211 -1.72 -9.90 12.90
C PHE A 211 -1.88 -10.87 14.08
N ARG A 212 -3.10 -11.04 14.60
CA ARG A 212 -3.41 -12.03 15.65
C ARG A 212 -3.16 -13.46 15.19
N LEU A 213 -3.50 -13.80 13.95
CA LEU A 213 -3.24 -15.12 13.36
C LEU A 213 -1.74 -15.37 13.14
N GLY A 214 -1.01 -14.37 12.65
CA GLY A 214 0.44 -14.44 12.40
C GLY A 214 1.28 -14.48 13.67
N SER A 215 0.83 -13.83 14.74
CA SER A 215 1.52 -13.77 16.04
C SER A 215 1.30 -15.01 16.92
N ARG A 216 0.38 -15.92 16.57
CA ARG A 216 0.21 -17.19 17.31
C ARG A 216 1.40 -18.11 17.04
N ALA A 217 1.98 -18.67 18.09
CA ALA A 217 3.03 -19.69 17.99
C ALA A 217 2.54 -20.90 17.17
N ARG A 218 2.99 -21.03 15.91
CA ARG A 218 2.66 -22.20 15.10
C ARG A 218 3.45 -23.41 15.60
N LYS A 219 2.75 -24.40 16.16
CA LYS A 219 3.28 -25.66 16.69
C LYS A 219 3.93 -26.60 15.65
N ARG A 220 3.88 -26.28 14.35
CA ARG A 220 4.55 -27.06 13.29
C ARG A 220 5.28 -26.13 12.34
N ARG A 221 6.61 -26.08 12.46
CA ARG A 221 7.48 -25.51 11.42
C ARG A 221 7.89 -26.67 10.51
N PHE A 222 7.29 -26.75 9.32
CA PHE A 222 7.55 -27.83 8.35
C PHE A 222 8.89 -27.74 7.62
N PHE A 223 9.77 -26.83 8.02
CA PHE A 223 11.15 -26.81 7.53
C PHE A 223 12.03 -26.41 8.71
N SER A 224 12.51 -27.41 9.44
CA SER A 224 13.88 -27.41 9.96
C SER A 224 14.80 -27.62 8.75
N ARG A 225 15.83 -26.77 8.62
CA ARG A 225 17.05 -27.24 7.97
C ARG A 225 17.77 -28.17 8.93
#